data_AF-A0A417CMW0-F1
#
_entry.id   AF-A0A417CMW0-F1
#
_cell.length_a   1.000
_cell.length_b   1.000
_cell.length_c   1.000
_cell.angle_alpha   90.00
_cell.angle_beta   90.00
_cell.angle_gamma   90.00
#
_symmetry.space_group_name_H-M   'P 1'
#
loop_
_entity.id
_entity.type
_entity.pdbx_description
1 polymer ?
#
loop_
_entity_poly.entity_id
_entity_poly.type
_entity_poly.pdbx_seq_one_letter_code
_entity_poly.pdbx_strand_id
1 'polypeptide(L)'
;MEELKNEKKRFVDKIYIITDEMDSYSGNTDVIGWYDSNGRKYYNPDEIKELYENGETENVFIDSSGKLNMRQTWLVFRVAFTVQCGIPFGNYDKYPNLLEYAKKVGIVANNPRPIKMLAGIKTVNEYYGEYGEGPTGTYKIAYKINDDVVSSFNQEYLTKIANGFINRITQDNSLISICNKCEYYEWTHTICIYGVSEKDMEKSELIREFKVFDMELLMLKSNNFTTIMNACKMACRDQGQYHWIKEKGTENDEKKSNYYWYDKTGKKEEK
;
A
#
# COMPACT_ATOMS: atom_id res chain seq x y z
N MET A 1 -13.73 -38.76 -30.67
CA MET A 1 -12.93 -37.66 -30.10
C MET A 1 -13.75 -37.10 -28.96
N GLU A 2 -13.41 -37.45 -27.72
CA GLU A 2 -13.93 -36.70 -26.57
C GLU A 2 -13.30 -35.32 -26.64
N GLU A 3 -14.12 -34.30 -26.88
CA GLU A 3 -13.74 -32.93 -26.56
C GLU A 3 -13.40 -32.93 -25.06
N LEU A 4 -12.11 -32.77 -24.75
CA LEU A 4 -11.68 -32.32 -23.44
C LEU A 4 -12.41 -30.99 -23.21
N LYS A 5 -13.55 -31.04 -22.51
CA LYS A 5 -14.18 -29.84 -21.95
C LYS A 5 -13.11 -29.20 -21.09
N ASN A 6 -12.46 -28.16 -21.61
CA ASN A 6 -11.65 -27.29 -20.79
C ASN A 6 -12.56 -26.80 -19.67
N GLU A 7 -12.35 -27.33 -18.47
CA GLU A 7 -13.09 -26.91 -17.30
C GLU A 7 -12.94 -25.40 -17.17
N LYS A 8 -14.08 -24.72 -17.08
CA LYS A 8 -14.11 -23.26 -16.97
C LYS A 8 -13.32 -22.83 -15.73
N LYS A 9 -12.65 -21.68 -15.84
CA LYS A 9 -11.89 -21.09 -14.75
C LYS A 9 -12.83 -20.59 -13.66
N ARG A 10 -12.45 -20.85 -12.41
CA ARG A 10 -13.19 -20.40 -11.24
C ARG A 10 -12.27 -19.61 -10.33
N PHE A 11 -12.40 -18.30 -10.40
CA PHE A 11 -11.60 -17.42 -9.57
C PHE A 11 -12.13 -17.41 -8.14
N VAL A 12 -11.25 -17.37 -7.15
CA VAL A 12 -11.66 -17.37 -5.72
C VAL A 12 -11.03 -16.24 -4.91
N ASP A 13 -9.87 -15.72 -5.33
CA ASP A 13 -9.18 -14.65 -4.61
C ASP A 13 -8.73 -13.54 -5.57
N LYS A 14 -8.79 -12.30 -5.07
CA LYS A 14 -8.10 -11.16 -5.70
C LYS A 14 -6.66 -11.08 -5.19
N ILE A 15 -5.75 -10.72 -6.08
CA ILE A 15 -4.33 -10.55 -5.82
C ILE A 15 -3.98 -9.08 -5.89
N TYR A 16 -3.29 -8.61 -4.86
CA TYR A 16 -2.94 -7.22 -4.68
C TYR A 16 -1.43 -7.00 -4.74
N ILE A 17 -1.01 -5.80 -5.17
CA ILE A 17 0.30 -5.23 -4.83
C ILE A 17 0.09 -4.23 -3.70
N ILE A 18 1.02 -4.11 -2.75
CA ILE A 18 1.04 -2.97 -1.83
C ILE A 18 2.02 -1.92 -2.36
N THR A 19 1.57 -0.67 -2.53
CA THR A 19 2.40 0.43 -3.03
C THR A 19 2.57 1.53 -1.97
N ASP A 20 3.67 2.29 -2.09
CA ASP A 20 3.87 3.53 -1.34
C ASP A 20 3.18 4.75 -1.97
N GLU A 21 2.43 4.56 -3.08
CA GLU A 21 1.61 5.62 -3.66
C GLU A 21 0.52 6.07 -2.67
N MET A 22 0.37 7.39 -2.59
CA MET A 22 -0.65 8.08 -1.80
C MET A 22 -1.52 8.87 -2.78
N ASP A 23 -2.41 8.19 -3.50
CA ASP A 23 -3.42 8.92 -4.27
C ASP A 23 -4.53 9.37 -3.33
N SER A 24 -5.05 10.57 -3.57
CA SER A 24 -6.05 11.21 -2.73
C SER A 24 -7.27 10.29 -2.56
N TYR A 25 -7.34 9.61 -1.41
CA TYR A 25 -8.51 8.95 -0.84
C TYR A 25 -8.90 7.53 -1.33
N SER A 26 -8.14 6.82 -2.16
CA SER A 26 -8.35 5.37 -2.38
C SER A 26 -7.13 4.65 -3.01
N GLY A 27 -6.71 3.52 -2.42
CA GLY A 27 -5.83 2.54 -3.09
C GLY A 27 -4.39 2.52 -2.57
N ASN A 28 -4.11 1.80 -1.48
CA ASN A 28 -2.75 1.31 -1.21
C ASN A 28 -2.50 -0.04 -1.89
N THR A 29 -3.52 -0.55 -2.57
CA THR A 29 -3.62 -1.93 -3.03
C THR A 29 -4.26 -1.97 -4.39
N ASP A 30 -3.46 -2.18 -5.42
CA ASP A 30 -3.94 -2.41 -6.77
C ASP A 30 -4.22 -3.88 -6.99
N VAL A 31 -5.41 -4.20 -7.49
CA VAL A 31 -5.73 -5.56 -7.91
C VAL A 31 -4.99 -5.81 -9.22
N ILE A 32 -3.98 -6.66 -9.16
CA ILE A 32 -3.11 -6.99 -10.30
C ILE A 32 -3.38 -8.37 -10.88
N GLY A 33 -4.32 -9.12 -10.31
CA GLY A 33 -4.73 -10.41 -10.84
C GLY A 33 -5.66 -11.15 -9.91
N TRP A 34 -6.19 -12.28 -10.38
CA TRP A 34 -7.05 -13.19 -9.61
C TRP A 34 -6.46 -14.61 -9.60
N TYR A 35 -6.77 -15.37 -8.56
CA TYR A 35 -6.35 -16.77 -8.41
C TYR A 35 -7.49 -17.72 -8.79
N ASP A 36 -7.20 -18.64 -9.72
CA ASP A 36 -8.08 -19.72 -10.15
C ASP A 36 -7.92 -20.94 -9.23
N SER A 37 -9.01 -21.37 -8.58
CA SER A 37 -8.99 -22.54 -7.71
C SER A 37 -8.81 -23.85 -8.47
N ASN A 38 -9.30 -23.92 -9.71
CA ASN A 38 -9.32 -25.16 -10.49
C ASN A 38 -7.93 -25.43 -11.07
N GLY A 39 -7.35 -24.44 -11.74
CA GLY A 39 -6.01 -24.52 -12.34
C GLY A 39 -4.86 -24.21 -11.38
N ARG A 40 -5.14 -23.69 -10.18
CA ARG A 40 -4.14 -23.22 -9.20
C ARG A 40 -3.14 -22.23 -9.80
N LYS A 41 -3.66 -21.30 -10.61
CA LYS A 41 -2.88 -20.32 -11.37
C LYS A 41 -3.36 -18.90 -11.11
N TYR A 42 -2.46 -17.95 -11.35
CA TYR A 42 -2.73 -16.53 -11.25
C TYR A 42 -2.90 -15.94 -12.64
N TYR A 43 -3.86 -15.04 -12.78
CA TYR A 43 -4.18 -14.40 -14.04
C TYR A 43 -4.23 -12.90 -13.84
N ASN A 44 -3.63 -12.13 -14.74
CA ASN A 44 -3.72 -10.67 -14.73
C ASN A 44 -5.08 -10.20 -15.30
N PRO A 45 -5.48 -8.93 -15.11
CA PRO A 45 -6.78 -8.43 -15.55
C PRO A 45 -7.06 -8.58 -17.05
N ASP A 46 -6.04 -8.50 -17.91
CA ASP A 46 -6.22 -8.67 -19.35
C ASP A 46 -6.53 -10.13 -19.69
N GLU A 47 -5.78 -11.07 -19.09
CA GLU A 47 -6.03 -12.51 -19.24
C GLU A 47 -7.44 -12.90 -18.74
N ILE A 48 -7.87 -12.32 -17.61
CA ILE A 48 -9.22 -12.60 -17.06
C ILE A 48 -10.30 -12.05 -17.99
N LYS A 49 -10.08 -10.87 -18.58
CA LYS A 49 -11.02 -10.28 -19.53
C LYS A 49 -11.16 -11.14 -20.78
N GLU A 50 -10.05 -11.61 -21.35
CA GLU A 50 -10.04 -12.51 -22.51
C GLU A 50 -10.79 -13.83 -22.20
N LEU A 51 -10.51 -14.45 -21.05
CA LEU A 51 -11.22 -15.66 -20.61
C LEU A 51 -12.72 -15.43 -20.44
N TYR A 52 -13.12 -14.26 -19.94
CA TYR A 52 -14.53 -13.90 -19.80
C TYR A 52 -15.21 -13.74 -21.16
N GLU A 53 -14.59 -13.03 -22.10
CA GLU A 53 -15.11 -12.79 -23.46
C GLU A 53 -15.25 -14.10 -24.25
N ASN A 54 -14.37 -15.08 -24.00
CA ASN A 54 -14.44 -16.42 -24.59
C ASN A 54 -15.42 -17.38 -23.89
N GLY A 55 -16.09 -16.94 -22.82
CA GLY A 55 -17.03 -17.76 -22.06
C GLY A 55 -16.38 -18.87 -21.23
N GLU A 56 -15.08 -18.76 -20.96
CA GLU A 56 -14.25 -19.75 -20.27
C GLU A 56 -14.22 -19.56 -18.74
N THR A 57 -15.07 -18.68 -18.21
CA THR A 57 -15.14 -18.40 -16.77
C THR A 57 -16.50 -18.81 -16.18
N GLU A 58 -16.50 -19.26 -14.93
CA GLU A 58 -17.73 -19.69 -14.23
C GLU A 58 -18.42 -18.56 -13.46
N ASN A 59 -17.63 -17.68 -12.85
CA ASN A 59 -18.09 -16.81 -11.77
C ASN A 59 -17.67 -15.35 -11.96
N VAL A 60 -17.39 -14.95 -13.20
CA VAL A 60 -17.01 -13.60 -13.59
C VAL A 60 -18.19 -12.92 -14.28
N PHE A 61 -18.35 -11.62 -14.06
CA PHE A 61 -19.39 -10.81 -14.69
C PHE A 61 -18.93 -9.37 -14.86
N ILE A 62 -19.54 -8.65 -15.80
CA ILE A 62 -19.40 -7.20 -15.93
C ILE A 62 -20.58 -6.55 -15.23
N ASP A 63 -20.31 -5.58 -14.37
CA ASP A 63 -21.34 -4.79 -13.70
C ASP A 63 -21.86 -3.63 -14.59
N SER A 64 -22.84 -2.88 -14.10
CA SER A 64 -23.42 -1.74 -14.84
C SER A 64 -22.43 -0.61 -15.13
N SER A 65 -21.27 -0.58 -14.46
CA SER A 65 -20.20 0.39 -14.72
C SER A 65 -19.20 -0.08 -15.79
N GLY A 66 -19.37 -1.29 -16.33
CA GLY A 66 -18.44 -1.88 -17.28
C GLY A 66 -17.22 -2.53 -16.63
N LYS A 67 -17.21 -2.70 -15.30
CA LYS A 67 -16.08 -3.28 -14.58
C LYS A 67 -16.22 -4.79 -14.42
N LEU A 68 -15.12 -5.49 -14.65
CA LEU A 68 -15.04 -6.94 -14.45
C LEU A 68 -14.99 -7.28 -12.95
N ASN A 69 -15.89 -8.15 -12.52
CA ASN A 69 -16.06 -8.54 -11.13
C ASN A 69 -16.16 -10.06 -10.97
N MET A 70 -15.71 -10.53 -9.82
CA MET A 70 -15.85 -11.92 -9.38
C MET A 70 -17.01 -12.02 -8.40
N ARG A 71 -17.89 -13.02 -8.58
CA ARG A 71 -19.12 -13.17 -7.78
C ARG A 71 -18.86 -13.41 -6.29
N GLN A 72 -17.79 -14.11 -5.96
CA GLN A 72 -17.45 -14.45 -4.57
C GLN A 72 -15.95 -14.44 -4.40
N THR A 73 -15.47 -13.80 -3.32
CA THR A 73 -14.07 -13.84 -2.90
C THR A 73 -13.97 -14.65 -1.60
N TRP A 74 -13.02 -15.56 -1.49
CA TRP A 74 -12.79 -16.38 -0.30
C TRP A 74 -11.84 -15.70 0.67
N LEU A 75 -10.63 -15.35 0.22
CA LEU A 75 -9.71 -14.56 1.02
C LEU A 75 -9.94 -13.08 0.80
N VAL A 76 -10.03 -12.33 1.90
CA VAL A 76 -10.20 -10.88 1.85
C VAL A 76 -8.97 -10.19 1.26
N PHE A 77 -7.78 -10.78 1.44
CA PHE A 77 -6.54 -10.15 1.04
C PHE A 77 -5.40 -11.15 0.76
N ARG A 78 -4.80 -11.07 -0.43
CA ARG A 78 -3.60 -11.84 -0.82
C ARG A 78 -2.67 -10.92 -1.61
N VAL A 79 -1.43 -10.80 -1.15
CA VAL A 79 -0.43 -9.90 -1.77
C VAL A 79 0.54 -10.73 -2.61
N ALA A 80 0.83 -10.28 -3.83
CA ALA A 80 1.88 -10.89 -4.65
C ALA A 80 3.27 -10.40 -4.23
N PHE A 81 3.43 -9.08 -4.19
CA PHE A 81 4.66 -8.39 -3.85
C PHE A 81 4.36 -6.93 -3.47
N THR A 82 5.38 -6.21 -2.99
CA THR A 82 5.27 -4.77 -2.72
C THR A 82 5.99 -3.98 -3.81
N VAL A 83 5.61 -2.72 -3.99
CA VAL A 83 6.31 -1.80 -4.89
C VAL A 83 6.59 -0.51 -4.14
N GLN A 84 7.85 -0.12 -4.06
CA GLN A 84 8.25 1.15 -3.47
C GLN A 84 9.00 2.00 -4.49
N CYS A 85 8.52 3.23 -4.72
CA CYS A 85 9.13 4.14 -5.69
C CYS A 85 9.30 3.49 -7.09
N GLY A 86 8.32 2.69 -7.50
CA GLY A 86 8.32 1.97 -8.78
C GLY A 86 9.17 0.69 -8.84
N ILE A 87 9.87 0.33 -7.76
CA ILE A 87 10.70 -0.89 -7.69
C ILE A 87 9.91 -2.01 -7.00
N PRO A 88 9.80 -3.22 -7.58
CA PRO A 88 9.14 -4.35 -6.93
C PRO A 88 10.07 -5.01 -5.91
N PHE A 89 9.51 -5.47 -4.78
CA PHE A 89 10.22 -6.16 -3.71
C PHE A 89 9.47 -7.40 -3.23
N GLY A 90 10.23 -8.44 -2.86
CA GLY A 90 9.71 -9.72 -2.37
C GLY A 90 9.58 -10.77 -3.47
N ASN A 91 8.53 -11.58 -3.44
CA ASN A 91 8.40 -12.76 -4.31
C ASN A 91 7.90 -12.46 -5.75
N TYR A 92 8.22 -11.30 -6.33
CA TYR A 92 7.69 -10.89 -7.64
C TYR A 92 8.06 -11.87 -8.77
N ASP A 93 9.22 -12.53 -8.69
CA ASP A 93 9.66 -13.53 -9.66
C ASP A 93 8.76 -14.78 -9.72
N LYS A 94 7.99 -15.06 -8.66
CA LYS A 94 7.01 -16.17 -8.66
C LYS A 94 5.73 -15.82 -9.44
N TYR A 95 5.56 -14.56 -9.84
CA TYR A 95 4.36 -14.04 -10.47
C TYR A 95 4.68 -13.25 -11.76
N PRO A 96 5.37 -13.85 -12.75
CA PRO A 96 5.89 -13.13 -13.91
C PRO A 96 4.80 -12.44 -14.73
N ASN A 97 3.63 -13.06 -14.92
CA ASN A 97 2.51 -12.46 -15.64
C ASN A 97 1.90 -11.26 -14.91
N LEU A 98 1.90 -11.28 -13.57
CA LEU A 98 1.40 -10.16 -12.76
C LEU A 98 2.42 -9.01 -12.74
N LEU A 99 3.72 -9.33 -12.70
CA LEU A 99 4.79 -8.34 -12.80
C LEU A 99 4.80 -7.65 -14.17
N GLU A 100 4.61 -8.40 -15.26
CA GLU A 100 4.51 -7.85 -16.60
C GLU A 100 3.31 -6.90 -16.73
N TYR A 101 2.16 -7.30 -16.19
CA TYR A 101 0.99 -6.43 -16.13
C TYR A 101 1.27 -5.16 -15.31
N ALA A 102 1.87 -5.26 -14.13
CA ALA A 102 2.23 -4.12 -13.29
C ALA A 102 3.18 -3.14 -13.98
N LYS A 103 4.11 -3.64 -14.81
CA LYS A 103 4.96 -2.81 -15.69
C LYS A 103 4.16 -2.14 -16.79
N LYS A 104 3.26 -2.88 -17.46
CA LYS A 104 2.40 -2.37 -18.53
C LYS A 104 1.52 -1.21 -18.07
N VAL A 105 0.98 -1.28 -16.86
CA VAL A 105 0.11 -0.22 -16.30
C VAL A 105 0.88 0.89 -15.56
N GLY A 106 2.22 0.82 -15.50
CA GLY A 106 3.08 1.87 -14.94
C GLY A 106 3.24 1.86 -13.41
N ILE A 107 2.74 0.83 -12.72
CA ILE A 107 2.97 0.65 -11.28
C ILE A 107 4.46 0.38 -11.04
N VAL A 108 5.01 -0.59 -11.78
CA VAL A 108 6.44 -0.93 -11.77
C VAL A 108 7.15 -0.19 -12.89
N ALA A 109 8.29 0.43 -12.56
CA ALA A 109 9.10 1.18 -13.50
C ALA A 109 10.49 0.53 -13.68
N ASN A 110 11.12 0.81 -14.82
CA ASN A 110 12.50 0.34 -15.09
C ASN A 110 13.53 1.04 -14.22
N ASN A 111 13.23 2.27 -13.79
CA ASN A 111 14.08 3.07 -12.91
C ASN A 111 13.24 3.51 -11.70
N PRO A 112 13.87 3.67 -10.51
CA PRO A 112 13.20 4.24 -9.36
C PRO A 112 12.60 5.60 -9.70
N ARG A 113 11.35 5.84 -9.31
CA ARG A 113 10.67 7.13 -9.50
C ARG A 113 10.30 7.75 -8.16
N PRO A 114 10.47 9.08 -8.00
CA PRO A 114 9.96 9.78 -6.83
C PRO A 114 8.45 9.58 -6.67
N ILE A 115 8.02 9.35 -5.45
CA ILE A 115 6.60 9.28 -5.08
C ILE A 115 6.25 10.56 -4.35
N LYS A 116 5.24 11.26 -4.88
CA LYS A 116 4.68 12.43 -4.24
C LYS A 116 3.77 11.96 -3.09
N MET A 117 4.21 12.26 -1.88
CA MET A 117 3.44 12.09 -0.65
C MET A 117 2.65 13.38 -0.39
N LEU A 118 1.81 13.42 0.66
CA LEU A 118 0.97 14.59 0.89
C LEU A 118 1.76 15.78 1.45
N ALA A 119 2.76 15.52 2.29
CA ALA A 119 3.62 16.49 2.95
C ALA A 119 5.07 16.46 2.43
N GLY A 120 5.39 15.63 1.44
CA GLY A 120 6.76 15.50 0.95
C GLY A 120 6.91 14.66 -0.31
N ILE A 121 8.15 14.32 -0.61
CA ILE A 121 8.53 13.46 -1.73
C ILE A 121 9.42 12.34 -1.19
N LYS A 122 9.03 11.09 -1.43
CA LYS A 122 9.82 9.91 -1.10
C LYS A 122 10.58 9.43 -2.35
N THR A 123 11.81 8.98 -2.15
CA THR A 123 12.67 8.40 -3.18
C THR A 123 13.39 7.18 -2.63
N VAL A 124 13.72 6.23 -3.51
CA VAL A 124 14.51 5.04 -3.22
C VAL A 124 15.63 4.93 -4.24
N ASN A 125 16.84 4.66 -3.79
CA ASN A 125 18.00 4.39 -4.65
C ASN A 125 18.81 3.24 -4.06
N GLU A 126 19.59 2.54 -4.88
CA GLU A 126 20.58 1.58 -4.37
C GLU A 126 21.61 2.31 -3.50
N TYR A 127 22.05 1.64 -2.45
CA TYR A 127 23.01 2.17 -1.50
C TYR A 127 24.29 1.36 -1.49
N TYR A 128 25.39 2.04 -1.83
CA TYR A 128 26.72 1.44 -1.90
C TYR A 128 27.66 1.95 -0.79
N GLY A 129 27.14 2.39 0.36
CA GLY A 129 28.00 2.93 1.43
C GLY A 129 28.57 4.33 1.12
N GLU A 130 29.38 4.88 2.04
CA GLU A 130 30.01 6.20 1.86
C GLU A 130 31.13 6.20 0.79
N TYR A 131 31.64 5.02 0.41
CA TYR A 131 32.78 4.87 -0.53
C TYR A 131 32.56 3.83 -1.65
N GLY A 132 31.33 3.38 -1.89
CA GLY A 132 31.07 2.33 -2.89
C GLY A 132 31.26 0.89 -2.38
N GLU A 133 31.55 0.71 -1.09
CA GLU A 133 31.78 -0.58 -0.43
C GLU A 133 30.58 -1.12 0.36
N GLY A 134 29.39 -0.58 0.11
CA GLY A 134 28.15 -1.03 0.75
C GLY A 134 27.74 -2.43 0.30
N PRO A 135 27.02 -3.17 1.15
CA PRO A 135 26.46 -4.46 0.77
C PRO A 135 25.52 -4.31 -0.43
N THR A 136 25.74 -5.11 -1.46
CA THR A 136 24.84 -5.26 -2.61
C THR A 136 23.44 -5.66 -2.12
N GLY A 137 22.40 -5.16 -2.79
CA GLY A 137 21.01 -5.40 -2.40
C GLY A 137 20.55 -4.58 -1.18
N THR A 138 21.20 -3.45 -0.91
CA THR A 138 20.72 -2.47 0.06
C THR A 138 20.34 -1.14 -0.57
N TYR A 139 19.43 -0.43 0.10
CA TYR A 139 18.76 0.74 -0.42
C TYR A 139 18.90 1.95 0.51
N LYS A 140 18.92 3.13 -0.10
CA LYS A 140 18.75 4.43 0.56
C LYS A 140 17.34 4.92 0.28
N ILE A 141 16.60 5.19 1.33
CA ILE A 141 15.30 5.86 1.25
C ILE A 141 15.49 7.30 1.67
N ALA A 142 15.05 8.25 0.87
CA ALA A 142 15.04 9.67 1.25
C ALA A 142 13.63 10.23 1.15
N TYR A 143 13.23 10.95 2.20
CA TYR A 143 11.98 11.68 2.28
C TYR A 143 12.26 13.16 2.46
N LYS A 144 11.96 13.97 1.46
CA LYS A 144 12.08 15.44 1.51
C LYS A 144 10.73 16.04 1.89
N ILE A 145 10.69 16.77 3.00
CA ILE A 145 9.50 17.51 3.43
C ILE A 145 9.32 18.72 2.49
N ASN A 146 8.09 19.00 2.07
CA ASN A 146 7.81 20.13 1.17
C ASN A 146 8.02 21.47 1.87
N ASP A 147 8.50 22.49 1.16
CA ASP A 147 8.83 23.80 1.72
C ASP A 147 7.61 24.51 2.33
N ASP A 148 6.40 24.27 1.80
CA ASP A 148 5.14 24.81 2.34
C ASP A 148 4.75 24.17 3.68
N VAL A 149 5.12 22.91 3.90
CA VAL A 149 4.97 22.21 5.17
C VAL A 149 6.00 22.76 6.17
N VAL A 150 7.27 22.87 5.76
CA VAL A 150 8.36 23.42 6.61
C VAL A 150 8.04 24.84 7.09
N SER A 151 7.63 25.73 6.17
CA SER A 151 7.32 27.12 6.48
C SER A 151 6.10 27.31 7.40
N SER A 152 5.28 26.26 7.58
CA SER A 152 4.12 26.28 8.47
C SER A 152 4.48 26.00 9.94
N PHE A 153 5.74 25.65 10.26
CA PHE A 153 6.11 25.16 11.59
C PHE A 153 7.30 25.89 12.24
N ASN A 154 7.34 25.82 13.57
CA ASN A 154 8.56 26.05 14.33
C ASN A 154 9.49 24.84 14.14
N GLN A 155 10.74 25.12 13.79
CA GLN A 155 11.80 24.14 13.56
C GLN A 155 11.94 23.12 14.70
N GLU A 156 11.78 23.53 15.96
CA GLU A 156 11.90 22.63 17.12
C GLU A 156 10.83 21.52 17.10
N TYR A 157 9.61 21.83 16.66
CA TYR A 157 8.54 20.83 16.54
C TYR A 157 8.78 19.89 15.37
N LEU A 158 9.24 20.43 14.23
CA LEU A 158 9.60 19.62 13.07
C LEU A 158 10.69 18.61 13.42
N THR A 159 11.73 19.04 14.13
CA THR A 159 12.80 18.17 14.63
C THR A 159 12.27 17.10 15.59
N LYS A 160 11.31 17.41 16.48
CA LYS A 160 10.70 16.41 17.38
C LYS A 160 9.94 15.32 16.60
N ILE A 161 9.20 15.68 15.56
CA ILE A 161 8.43 14.71 14.74
C ILE A 161 9.38 13.84 13.93
N ALA A 162 10.39 14.46 13.28
CA ALA A 162 11.41 13.73 12.55
C ALA A 162 12.16 12.73 13.46
N ASN A 163 12.55 13.16 14.66
CA ASN A 163 13.17 12.28 15.66
C ASN A 163 12.22 11.19 16.14
N GLY A 164 10.92 11.47 16.27
CA GLY A 164 9.90 10.47 16.56
C GLY A 164 9.85 9.37 15.49
N PHE A 165 9.82 9.74 14.22
CA PHE A 165 9.92 8.80 13.10
C PHE A 165 11.22 8.00 13.12
N ILE A 166 12.38 8.67 13.27
CA ILE A 166 13.69 8.01 13.35
C ILE A 166 13.69 6.98 14.48
N ASN A 167 13.19 7.33 15.65
CA ASN A 167 13.12 6.41 16.79
C ASN A 167 12.25 5.17 16.48
N ARG A 168 11.11 5.33 15.80
CA ARG A 168 10.26 4.19 15.39
C ARG A 168 10.95 3.27 14.38
N ILE A 169 11.77 3.85 13.50
CA ILE A 169 12.53 3.10 12.49
C ILE A 169 13.80 2.43 13.06
N THR A 170 14.33 2.94 14.18
CA THR A 170 15.65 2.51 14.72
C THR A 170 15.59 1.75 16.04
N GLN A 171 14.52 1.87 16.85
CA GLN A 171 14.44 1.21 18.15
C GLN A 171 13.85 -0.21 18.04
N ASP A 172 14.53 -1.15 18.70
CA ASP A 172 14.37 -2.61 18.65
C ASP A 172 13.02 -3.17 19.19
N ASN A 173 12.13 -2.30 19.71
CA ASN A 173 10.82 -2.69 20.24
C ASN A 173 9.67 -2.60 19.21
N SER A 174 9.97 -2.19 17.97
CA SER A 174 8.99 -2.16 16.87
C SER A 174 9.52 -2.85 15.63
N LEU A 175 9.55 -4.19 15.56
CA LEU A 175 9.63 -5.04 14.33
C LEU A 175 10.76 -4.74 13.28
N ILE A 176 11.59 -3.72 13.50
CA ILE A 176 12.29 -2.98 12.45
C ILE A 176 13.62 -2.43 13.02
N SER A 177 14.65 -3.28 13.17
CA SER A 177 16.04 -2.82 13.12
C SER A 177 16.52 -3.04 11.67
N ILE A 178 16.20 -2.08 10.80
CA ILE A 178 16.16 -2.27 9.33
C ILE A 178 17.30 -1.56 8.60
N CYS A 179 18.06 -0.71 9.28
CA CYS A 179 18.98 0.19 8.61
C CYS A 179 20.31 0.33 9.35
N ASN A 180 21.36 0.61 8.58
CA ASN A 180 22.67 0.95 9.11
C ASN A 180 22.67 2.33 9.79
N LYS A 181 21.89 3.27 9.24
CA LYS A 181 21.91 4.68 9.65
C LYS A 181 20.60 5.36 9.24
N CYS A 182 20.05 6.18 10.13
CA CYS A 182 18.86 6.98 9.87
C CYS A 182 19.11 8.40 10.40
N GLU A 183 19.00 9.41 9.53
CA GLU A 183 19.34 10.80 9.86
C GLU A 183 18.30 11.78 9.34
N TYR A 184 18.10 12.87 10.09
CA TYR A 184 17.35 14.04 9.65
C TYR A 184 18.33 15.19 9.38
N TYR A 185 18.33 15.67 8.14
CA TYR A 185 19.14 16.81 7.72
C TYR A 185 18.33 18.09 7.79
N GLU A 186 18.48 18.84 8.89
CA GLU A 186 17.70 20.05 9.15
C GLU A 186 17.79 21.10 8.04
N TRP A 187 18.95 21.25 7.40
CA TRP A 187 19.19 22.24 6.35
C TRP A 187 18.47 21.94 5.03
N THR A 188 18.08 20.68 4.78
CA THR A 188 17.26 20.28 3.61
C THR A 188 15.87 19.80 3.98
N HIS A 189 15.56 19.72 5.28
CA HIS A 189 14.39 19.04 5.81
C HIS A 189 14.16 17.66 5.20
N THR A 190 15.26 16.90 5.04
CA THR A 190 15.25 15.57 4.43
C THR A 190 15.62 14.51 5.44
N ILE A 191 14.81 13.46 5.53
CA ILE A 191 15.12 12.25 6.29
C ILE A 191 15.74 11.24 5.34
N CYS A 192 16.88 10.66 5.71
CA CYS A 192 17.53 9.58 4.96
C CYS A 192 17.68 8.33 5.84
N ILE A 193 17.26 7.19 5.28
CA ILE A 193 17.48 5.85 5.83
C ILE A 193 18.47 5.15 4.90
N TYR A 194 19.57 4.64 5.44
CA TYR A 194 20.66 4.03 4.69
C TYR A 194 20.81 2.55 5.03
N GLY A 195 21.12 1.75 4.01
CA GLY A 195 21.42 0.32 4.19
C GLY A 195 20.18 -0.52 4.48
N VAL A 196 19.02 -0.15 3.93
CA VAL A 196 17.79 -0.95 4.05
C VAL A 196 17.90 -2.19 3.18
N SER A 197 17.75 -3.38 3.73
CA SER A 197 17.84 -4.63 2.94
C SER A 197 16.64 -4.83 2.03
N GLU A 198 16.77 -5.62 0.97
CA GLU A 198 15.63 -6.01 0.11
C GLU A 198 14.48 -6.64 0.90
N LYS A 199 14.80 -7.52 1.87
CA LYS A 199 13.83 -8.14 2.77
C LYS A 199 13.06 -7.11 3.59
N ASP A 200 13.69 -6.01 3.95
CA ASP A 200 13.05 -4.95 4.70
C ASP A 200 12.25 -3.99 3.82
N MET A 201 12.68 -3.80 2.57
CA MET A 201 11.89 -3.14 1.54
C MET A 201 10.60 -3.91 1.22
N GLU A 202 10.52 -5.21 1.48
CA GLU A 202 9.28 -5.97 1.26
C GLU A 202 8.23 -5.76 2.37
N LYS A 203 8.62 -5.18 3.52
CA LYS A 203 7.74 -5.04 4.69
C LYS A 203 6.71 -3.94 4.48
N SER A 204 5.44 -4.30 4.61
CA SER A 204 4.31 -3.36 4.58
C SER A 204 4.38 -2.31 5.69
N GLU A 205 5.03 -2.64 6.79
CA GLU A 205 5.24 -1.80 7.97
C GLU A 205 6.14 -0.62 7.66
N LEU A 206 7.18 -0.82 6.83
CA LEU A 206 8.03 0.29 6.39
C LEU A 206 7.24 1.31 5.55
N ILE A 207 6.42 0.81 4.62
CA ILE A 207 5.49 1.65 3.85
C ILE A 207 4.54 2.38 4.80
N ARG A 208 3.99 1.68 5.79
CA ARG A 208 3.07 2.25 6.79
C ARG A 208 3.72 3.35 7.61
N GLU A 209 4.95 3.18 8.08
CA GLU A 209 5.64 4.20 8.90
C GLU A 209 5.86 5.50 8.12
N PHE A 210 6.23 5.42 6.84
CA PHE A 210 6.30 6.61 5.98
C PHE A 210 4.94 7.28 5.82
N LYS A 211 3.86 6.49 5.70
CA LYS A 211 2.51 7.04 5.63
C LYS A 211 2.11 7.73 6.92
N VAL A 212 2.34 7.11 8.08
CA VAL A 212 2.06 7.73 9.38
C VAL A 212 2.84 9.03 9.55
N PHE A 213 4.13 9.04 9.20
CA PHE A 213 4.95 10.25 9.26
C PHE A 213 4.43 11.37 8.34
N ASP A 214 4.08 11.04 7.10
CA ASP A 214 3.45 11.98 6.16
C ASP A 214 2.15 12.57 6.73
N MET A 215 1.32 11.75 7.38
CA MET A 215 0.10 12.20 8.04
C MET A 215 0.37 13.07 9.28
N GLU A 216 1.35 12.71 10.12
CA GLU A 216 1.77 13.52 11.28
C GLU A 216 2.15 14.94 10.85
N LEU A 217 2.91 15.07 9.75
CA LEU A 217 3.26 16.36 9.15
C LEU A 217 2.02 17.14 8.65
N LEU A 218 1.06 16.46 8.02
CA LEU A 218 -0.17 17.09 7.54
C LEU A 218 -1.13 17.55 8.64
N MET A 219 -1.31 16.74 9.69
CA MET A 219 -2.22 17.06 10.78
C MET A 219 -1.85 18.39 11.43
N LEU A 220 -0.56 18.73 11.41
CA LEU A 220 -0.05 19.97 11.96
C LEU A 220 -0.26 21.16 11.02
N LYS A 221 -0.24 20.94 9.70
CA LYS A 221 -0.49 21.98 8.68
C LYS A 221 -1.97 22.40 8.68
N SER A 222 -2.86 21.50 9.06
CA SER A 222 -4.29 21.66 8.86
C SER A 222 -5.00 22.18 10.11
N ASN A 223 -5.44 23.45 10.07
CA ASN A 223 -6.56 23.90 10.92
C ASN A 223 -7.91 23.29 10.48
N ASN A 224 -7.92 22.52 9.39
CA ASN A 224 -9.10 21.90 8.82
C ASN A 224 -9.27 20.48 9.38
N PHE A 225 -10.15 20.37 10.38
CA PHE A 225 -10.57 19.14 11.02
C PHE A 225 -11.04 18.05 10.03
N THR A 226 -11.59 18.42 8.87
CA THR A 226 -12.01 17.47 7.83
C THR A 226 -10.82 16.75 7.20
N THR A 227 -9.73 17.46 6.93
CA THR A 227 -8.48 16.87 6.41
C THR A 227 -7.88 15.89 7.41
N ILE A 228 -7.88 16.27 8.70
CA ILE A 228 -7.40 15.44 9.82
C ILE A 228 -8.31 14.20 10.01
N MET A 229 -9.63 14.37 9.99
CA MET A 229 -10.55 13.24 10.16
C MET A 229 -10.50 12.26 8.98
N ASN A 230 -10.32 12.75 7.76
CA ASN A 230 -10.17 11.87 6.60
C ASN A 230 -8.81 11.14 6.63
N ALA A 231 -7.76 11.83 7.07
CA ALA A 231 -6.45 11.25 7.37
C ALA A 231 -6.51 10.09 8.38
N CYS A 232 -7.14 10.34 9.54
CA CYS A 232 -7.30 9.34 10.59
C CYS A 232 -8.18 8.16 10.15
N LYS A 233 -9.28 8.40 9.41
CA LYS A 233 -10.14 7.33 8.86
C LYS A 233 -9.36 6.37 7.96
N MET A 234 -8.38 6.86 7.21
CA MET A 234 -7.55 6.03 6.32
C MET A 234 -6.52 5.19 7.11
N ALA A 235 -5.81 5.79 8.05
CA ALA A 235 -4.88 5.06 8.93
C ALA A 235 -5.60 3.91 9.68
N CYS A 236 -6.81 4.19 10.13
CA CYS A 236 -7.71 3.24 10.76
C CYS A 236 -8.18 2.09 9.83
N ARG A 237 -8.51 2.39 8.56
CA ARG A 237 -8.82 1.38 7.53
C ARG A 237 -7.62 0.44 7.30
N ASP A 238 -6.42 1.02 7.22
CA ASP A 238 -5.18 0.29 6.92
C ASP A 238 -4.67 -0.54 8.11
N GLN A 239 -5.22 -0.36 9.32
CA GLN A 239 -4.96 -1.20 10.51
C GLN A 239 -5.94 -2.37 10.66
N GLY A 240 -6.86 -2.59 9.70
CA GLY A 240 -7.81 -3.71 9.76
C GLY A 240 -8.85 -3.59 10.87
N GLN A 241 -8.96 -2.43 11.54
CA GLN A 241 -9.87 -2.22 12.67
C GLN A 241 -11.32 -1.90 12.25
N TYR A 242 -11.60 -1.79 10.95
CA TYR A 242 -12.95 -1.53 10.45
C TYR A 242 -13.41 -2.68 9.56
N HIS A 243 -14.21 -3.57 10.14
CA HIS A 243 -15.14 -4.37 9.36
C HIS A 243 -16.30 -3.47 8.95
N TRP A 244 -16.40 -3.18 7.65
CA TRP A 244 -17.67 -2.71 7.10
C TRP A 244 -18.63 -3.90 7.09
N ILE A 245 -19.39 -4.07 8.16
CA ILE A 245 -20.59 -4.91 8.11
C ILE A 245 -21.60 -4.11 7.30
N LYS A 246 -21.63 -4.35 5.99
CA LYS A 246 -22.78 -3.97 5.17
C LYS A 246 -23.90 -4.90 5.62
N GLU A 247 -24.74 -4.44 6.56
CA GLU A 247 -25.97 -5.16 6.86
C GLU A 247 -26.75 -5.29 5.55
N LYS A 248 -27.06 -6.54 5.22
CA LYS A 248 -27.75 -6.91 4.01
C LYS A 248 -29.22 -6.54 4.22
N GLY A 249 -29.63 -5.33 3.88
CA GLY A 249 -31.01 -4.90 4.07
C GLY A 249 -31.36 -3.51 3.52
N THR A 250 -32.11 -3.53 2.41
CA THR A 250 -33.02 -2.50 1.86
C THR A 250 -32.46 -1.14 1.41
N GLU A 251 -32.79 -0.83 0.15
CA GLU A 251 -32.34 0.24 -0.74
C GLU A 251 -32.64 1.70 -0.33
N ASN A 252 -32.73 2.09 0.95
CA ASN A 252 -33.17 3.47 1.25
C ASN A 252 -32.57 4.20 2.47
N ASP A 253 -31.45 3.78 3.04
CA ASP A 253 -30.88 4.45 4.22
C ASP A 253 -29.51 5.10 3.98
N GLU A 254 -29.48 6.22 3.24
CA GLU A 254 -28.37 7.18 3.26
C GLU A 254 -28.30 8.02 4.56
N LYS A 255 -29.15 7.76 5.56
CA LYS A 255 -29.33 8.65 6.73
C LYS A 255 -29.00 8.08 8.12
N LYS A 256 -28.41 6.88 8.24
CA LYS A 256 -27.99 6.36 9.56
C LYS A 256 -26.66 5.60 9.50
N SER A 257 -25.57 6.30 9.19
CA SER A 257 -24.24 5.85 9.58
C SER A 257 -24.06 6.07 11.08
N ASN A 258 -24.59 5.16 11.90
CA ASN A 258 -24.26 5.13 13.32
C ASN A 258 -22.80 4.68 13.45
N TYR A 259 -21.94 5.62 13.85
CA TYR A 259 -20.54 5.33 14.20
C TYR A 259 -20.53 4.55 15.52
N TYR A 260 -20.05 3.31 15.50
CA TYR A 260 -19.80 2.54 16.72
C TYR A 260 -18.30 2.42 16.97
N TRP A 261 -17.90 2.74 18.20
CA TRP A 261 -16.54 2.54 18.70
C TRP A 261 -16.50 1.18 19.40
N TYR A 262 -15.56 0.33 19.01
CA TYR A 262 -15.28 -0.93 19.68
C TYR A 262 -13.89 -0.83 20.30
N ASP A 263 -13.77 -1.22 21.58
CA ASP A 263 -12.47 -1.31 22.23
C ASP A 263 -11.67 -2.53 21.73
N LYS A 264 -10.41 -2.66 22.18
CA LYS A 264 -9.51 -3.78 21.80
C LYS A 264 -10.04 -5.17 22.19
N THR A 265 -11.14 -5.25 22.95
CA THR A 265 -11.77 -6.50 23.37
C THR A 265 -13.05 -6.82 22.58
N GLY A 266 -13.41 -5.97 21.60
CA GLY A 266 -14.61 -6.15 20.78
C GLY A 266 -15.90 -5.80 21.51
N LYS A 267 -15.83 -5.13 22.67
CA LYS A 267 -17.02 -4.62 23.36
C LYS A 267 -17.42 -3.29 22.76
N LYS A 268 -18.71 -3.19 22.42
CA LYS A 268 -19.35 -1.96 21.97
C LYS A 268 -19.43 -1.00 23.15
N GLU A 269 -18.74 0.14 23.06
CA GLU A 269 -19.03 1.23 23.99
C GLU A 269 -20.25 1.98 23.46
N GLU A 270 -21.38 1.80 24.14
CA GLU A 270 -22.54 2.67 23.98
C GLU A 270 -22.35 3.88 24.89
N LYS A 271 -22.43 5.09 24.31
CA LYS A 271 -22.74 6.30 25.07
C LYS A 271 -24.25 6.49 25.12
#